data_AF-A0A5C7SI91-F1
#
_entry.id   AF-A0A5C7SI91-F1
#
_cell.length_a   1.000
_cell.length_b   1.000
_cell.length_c   1.000
_cell.angle_alpha   90.00
_cell.angle_beta   90.00
_cell.angle_gamma   90.00
#
_symmetry.space_group_name_H-M   'P 1'
#
loop_
_entity.id
_entity.type
_entity.pdbx_description
1 polymer ?
#
loop_
_entity_poly.entity_id
_entity_poly.type
_entity_poly.pdbx_seq_one_letter_code
_entity_poly.pdbx_strand_id
1 'polypeptide(L)'
;MNKTILLAGLSVALLAGCDREPASQVIPEVNDANCQLETIKQIKDNGARETFAGLCSRRPPAGGGIELTKKPMNWLELADPKVQKGQETKP
;
A
#
# COMPACT_ATOMS: atom_id res chain seq x y z
N MET A 1 -24.48 -33.25 29.76
CA MET A 1 -24.45 -32.81 28.35
C MET A 1 -23.38 -31.73 28.23
N ASN A 2 -22.31 -32.04 27.51
CA ASN A 2 -20.98 -31.47 27.72
C ASN A 2 -20.79 -30.39 26.64
N LYS A 3 -20.86 -29.11 27.03
CA LYS A 3 -20.91 -27.94 26.13
C LYS A 3 -19.55 -27.56 25.51
N THR A 4 -18.60 -28.48 25.47
CA THR A 4 -17.20 -28.22 25.05
C THR A 4 -16.86 -28.74 23.66
N ILE A 5 -17.74 -29.53 23.02
CA ILE A 5 -17.41 -30.21 21.75
C ILE A 5 -17.65 -29.33 20.51
N LEU A 6 -18.35 -28.19 20.63
CA LEU A 6 -18.71 -27.36 19.46
C LEU A 6 -17.61 -26.40 18.96
N LEU A 7 -16.53 -26.16 19.72
CA LEU A 7 -15.50 -25.17 19.31
C LEU A 7 -14.30 -25.76 18.55
N ALA A 8 -14.15 -27.08 18.46
CA ALA A 8 -12.95 -27.70 17.88
C ALA A 8 -12.96 -27.77 16.33
N GLY A 9 -14.07 -27.45 15.67
CA GLY A 9 -14.24 -27.64 14.23
C GLY A 9 -13.88 -26.46 13.33
N LEU A 10 -13.65 -25.25 13.88
CA LEU A 10 -13.54 -24.03 13.05
C LEU A 10 -12.12 -23.69 12.57
N SER A 11 -11.09 -24.36 13.08
CA SER A 11 -9.70 -23.90 12.91
C SER A 11 -9.02 -24.34 11.61
N VAL A 12 -9.55 -25.37 10.92
CA VAL A 12 -8.87 -25.95 9.74
C VAL A 12 -9.21 -25.21 8.44
N ALA A 13 -10.33 -24.48 8.38
CA ALA A 13 -10.74 -23.73 7.19
C ALA A 13 -9.96 -22.43 6.96
N LEU A 14 -9.20 -21.94 7.94
CA LEU A 14 -8.41 -20.70 7.82
C LEU A 14 -7.03 -20.90 7.16
N LEU A 15 -6.57 -22.14 6.97
CA LEU A 15 -5.25 -22.42 6.39
C LEU A 15 -5.28 -22.68 4.88
N ALA A 16 -6.47 -22.82 4.27
CA ALA A 16 -6.61 -22.93 2.81
C ALA A 16 -6.42 -21.59 2.06
N GLY A 17 -6.00 -20.53 2.75
CA GLY A 17 -5.86 -19.17 2.20
C GLY A 17 -4.43 -18.71 1.90
N CYS A 18 -3.39 -19.49 2.20
CA CYS A 18 -2.01 -19.01 2.15
C CYS A 18 -1.08 -19.79 1.20
N ASP A 19 -1.60 -20.71 0.40
CA ASP A 19 -0.80 -21.37 -0.62
C ASP A 19 -1.40 -21.06 -2.00
N ARG A 20 -0.98 -19.92 -2.55
CA ARG A 20 -1.19 -19.61 -3.96
C ARG A 20 -0.01 -20.22 -4.70
N GLU A 21 -0.29 -21.28 -5.44
CA GLU A 21 0.60 -21.89 -6.42
C GLU A 21 1.33 -20.77 -7.20
N PRO A 22 2.67 -20.76 -7.24
CA PRO A 22 3.39 -19.70 -7.91
C PRO A 22 3.12 -19.82 -9.40
N ALA A 23 2.26 -18.94 -9.92
CA ALA A 23 2.14 -18.76 -11.34
C ALA A 23 3.53 -18.41 -11.89
N SER A 24 4.01 -19.25 -12.81
CA SER A 24 5.28 -19.10 -13.56
C SER A 24 5.20 -17.91 -14.53
N GLN A 25 4.82 -16.74 -14.00
CA GLN A 25 4.88 -15.48 -14.69
C GLN A 25 6.14 -14.77 -14.21
N VAL A 26 6.91 -14.24 -15.16
CA VAL A 26 8.08 -13.44 -14.85
C VAL A 26 7.61 -12.15 -14.20
N ILE A 27 7.83 -12.03 -12.90
CA ILE A 27 7.57 -10.78 -12.17
C ILE A 27 8.69 -9.79 -12.55
N PRO A 28 8.34 -8.57 -13.01
CA PRO A 28 9.33 -7.58 -13.41
C PRO A 28 10.19 -7.14 -12.22
N GLU A 29 11.35 -6.56 -12.52
CA GLU A 29 12.21 -5.94 -11.50
C GLU A 29 11.53 -4.71 -10.89
N VAL A 30 11.67 -4.50 -9.59
CA VAL A 30 11.12 -3.33 -8.89
C VAL A 30 12.01 -2.11 -9.12
N ASN A 31 11.63 -1.27 -10.09
CA ASN A 31 12.27 0.00 -10.40
C ASN A 31 11.27 1.08 -10.82
N ASP A 32 11.71 2.33 -10.96
CA ASP A 32 10.82 3.46 -11.24
C ASP A 32 10.04 3.30 -12.57
N ALA A 33 10.65 2.65 -13.57
CA ALA A 33 9.99 2.38 -14.85
C ALA A 33 8.89 1.32 -14.72
N ASN A 34 9.13 0.28 -13.91
CA ASN A 34 8.22 -0.85 -13.73
C ASN A 34 7.19 -0.63 -12.61
N CYS A 35 7.39 0.33 -11.71
CA CYS A 35 6.44 0.72 -10.68
C CYS A 35 5.31 1.63 -11.19
N GLN A 36 4.96 1.49 -12.47
CA GLN A 36 3.80 2.15 -13.07
C GLN A 36 2.55 1.29 -12.94
N LEU A 37 1.40 1.95 -12.82
CA LEU A 37 0.10 1.29 -12.67
C LEU A 37 -0.16 0.27 -13.79
N GLU A 38 0.22 0.58 -15.03
CA GLU A 38 -0.01 -0.31 -16.16
C GLU A 38 0.82 -1.60 -16.08
N THR A 39 2.06 -1.54 -15.60
CA THR A 39 2.90 -2.72 -15.37
C THR A 39 2.32 -3.58 -14.25
N ILE A 40 1.86 -2.96 -13.15
CA ILE A 40 1.24 -3.68 -12.02
C ILE A 40 -0.02 -4.42 -12.48
N LYS A 41 -0.86 -3.79 -13.33
CA LYS A 41 -2.09 -4.40 -13.87
C LYS A 41 -1.83 -5.61 -14.76
N GLN A 42 -0.66 -5.71 -15.38
CA GLN A 42 -0.31 -6.84 -16.24
C GLN A 42 0.09 -8.10 -15.45
N ILE A 43 0.40 -7.97 -14.16
CA ILE A 43 0.68 -9.11 -13.29
C ILE A 43 -0.64 -9.84 -13.01
N LYS A 44 -0.77 -11.07 -13.51
CA LYS A 44 -2.01 -11.86 -13.45
C LYS A 44 -2.23 -12.47 -12.07
N ASP A 45 -1.18 -12.99 -11.45
CA ASP A 45 -1.29 -13.59 -10.13
C ASP A 45 -1.55 -12.50 -9.10
N ASN A 46 -2.57 -12.72 -8.26
CA ASN A 46 -2.98 -11.71 -7.32
C ASN A 46 -1.94 -11.52 -6.20
N GLY A 47 -1.37 -12.62 -5.69
CA GLY A 47 -0.37 -12.54 -4.61
C GLY A 47 0.90 -11.82 -5.05
N ALA A 48 1.37 -12.13 -6.25
CA ALA A 48 2.53 -11.50 -6.85
C ALA A 48 2.27 -10.03 -7.20
N ARG A 49 1.07 -9.69 -7.69
CA ARG A 49 0.68 -8.30 -7.94
C ARG A 49 0.62 -7.48 -6.66
N GLU A 50 0.00 -8.01 -5.61
CA GLU A 50 -0.07 -7.38 -4.29
C GLU A 50 1.34 -7.17 -3.71
N THR A 51 2.19 -8.19 -3.79
CA THR A 51 3.59 -8.13 -3.33
C THR A 51 4.39 -7.09 -4.10
N PHE A 52 4.33 -7.12 -5.43
CA PHE A 52 5.04 -6.19 -6.30
C PHE A 52 4.57 -4.74 -6.09
N ALA A 53 3.26 -4.49 -6.04
CA ALA A 53 2.70 -3.18 -5.76
C ALA A 53 3.08 -2.66 -4.36
N GLY A 54 3.13 -3.56 -3.37
CA GLY A 54 3.58 -3.26 -2.02
C GLY A 54 5.05 -2.82 -1.98
N LEU A 55 5.93 -3.49 -2.74
CA LEU A 55 7.33 -3.10 -2.88
C LEU A 55 7.46 -1.74 -3.59
N CYS A 56 6.72 -1.50 -4.67
CA CYS A 56 6.69 -0.21 -5.36
C CYS A 56 6.24 0.94 -4.46
N SER A 57 5.20 0.74 -3.65
CA SER A 57 4.67 1.78 -2.74
C SER A 57 5.66 2.21 -1.65
N ARG A 58 6.57 1.32 -1.27
CA ARG A 58 7.60 1.58 -0.25
C ARG A 58 8.86 2.24 -0.83
N ARG A 59 8.99 2.23 -2.16
CA ARG A 59 10.13 2.84 -2.82
C ARG A 59 9.99 4.36 -2.67
N PRO A 60 11.04 5.07 -2.21
CA PRO A 60 11.04 6.52 -2.36
C PRO A 60 10.97 6.81 -3.87
N PRO A 61 10.15 7.76 -4.35
CA PRO A 61 10.28 8.23 -5.72
C PRO A 61 11.76 8.57 -5.99
N ALA A 62 12.22 8.46 -7.23
CA ALA A 62 13.60 8.78 -7.60
C ALA A 62 14.08 10.19 -7.14
N GLY A 63 13.15 11.07 -6.72
CA GLY A 63 13.40 12.36 -6.08
C GLY A 63 13.27 12.43 -4.54
N GLY A 64 13.13 11.30 -3.84
CA GLY A 64 13.03 11.23 -2.37
C GLY A 64 11.66 11.64 -1.81
N GLY A 65 10.77 10.68 -1.60
CA GLY A 65 9.50 10.84 -0.87
C GLY A 65 8.57 11.98 -1.35
N ILE A 66 7.63 12.35 -0.47
CA ILE A 66 7.09 13.71 -0.48
C ILE A 66 8.27 14.68 -0.31
N GLU A 67 8.39 15.68 -1.18
CA GLU A 67 9.42 16.70 -1.04
C GLU A 67 9.32 17.28 0.39
N LEU A 68 10.44 17.32 1.13
CA LEU A 68 10.41 17.85 2.48
C LEU A 68 9.92 19.29 2.43
N THR A 69 8.76 19.54 3.05
CA THR A 69 8.25 20.91 3.22
C THR A 69 9.34 21.73 3.90
N LYS A 70 9.80 22.81 3.25
CA LYS A 70 10.85 23.70 3.79
C LYS A 70 10.51 24.27 5.17
N LYS A 71 9.21 24.40 5.46
CA LYS A 71 8.67 24.82 6.76
C LYS A 71 7.51 23.91 7.17
N PRO A 72 7.78 22.77 7.83
CA PRO A 72 6.71 21.90 8.30
C PRO A 72 5.89 22.64 9.36
N MET A 73 4.59 22.75 9.13
CA MET A 73 3.67 23.37 10.08
C MET A 73 3.01 22.30 10.94
N ASN A 74 2.78 22.63 12.21
CA ASN A 74 2.01 21.77 13.10
C ASN A 74 0.50 22.02 12.96
N TRP A 75 -0.31 21.14 13.56
CA TRP A 75 -1.77 21.20 13.42
C TRP A 75 -2.38 22.56 13.84
N LEU A 76 -1.85 23.20 14.88
CA LEU A 76 -2.37 24.48 15.36
C LEU A 76 -2.11 25.61 14.36
N GLU A 77 -0.97 25.58 13.67
CA GLU A 77 -0.62 26.57 12.64
C GLU A 77 -1.48 26.40 11.39
N LEU A 78 -1.84 25.15 11.04
CA LEU A 78 -2.74 24.86 9.91
C LEU A 78 -4.19 25.27 10.18
N ALA A 79 -4.62 25.18 11.45
CA ALA A 79 -5.96 25.55 11.88
C ALA A 79 -6.12 27.06 12.08
N ASP A 80 -5.05 27.85 12.04
CA ASP A 80 -5.13 29.31 12.20
C ASP A 80 -5.84 29.95 10.98
N PRO A 81 -7.00 30.62 11.18
CA PRO A 81 -7.73 31.28 10.11
C PRO A 81 -6.91 32.35 9.35
N LYS A 82 -5.88 32.93 9.98
CA LYS A 82 -5.00 33.93 9.35
C LYS A 82 -4.08 33.31 8.30
N VAL A 83 -3.69 32.04 8.49
CA VAL A 83 -2.85 31.30 7.54
C VAL A 83 -3.66 30.90 6.31
N GLN A 84 -4.92 30.49 6.49
CA GLN A 84 -5.80 30.07 5.40
C GLN A 84 -6.16 31.24 4.45
N LYS A 85 -6.39 32.44 4.99
CA LYS A 85 -6.68 33.66 4.21
C LYS A 85 -5.52 34.12 3.32
N GLY A 86 -4.28 33.70 3.61
CA GLY A 86 -3.09 34.05 2.83
C GLY A 86 -2.81 33.14 1.63
N GLN A 87 -3.41 31.94 1.58
CA GLN A 87 -3.17 30.95 0.52
C GLN A 87 -4.18 31.02 -0.63
N GLU A 88 -5.28 31.77 -0.49
CA GLU A 88 -6.31 31.95 -1.53
C GLU A 88 -5.88 32.89 -2.69
N THR A 89 -4.64 33.37 -2.73
CA THR A 89 -4.13 34.20 -3.83
C THR A 89 -2.85 33.64 -4.45
N LYS A 90 -3.01 32.62 -5.29
CA LYS A 90 -2.16 32.49 -6.48
C LYS A 90 -2.89 31.67 -7.57
N PRO A 91 -3.01 32.18 -8.81
CA PRO A 91 -3.59 31.45 -9.93
C PRO A 91 -2.72 30.25 -10.34
#